data_AF-A0A9P6ZPC5-F1
#
_entry.id   AF-A0A9P6ZPC5-F1
#
_cell.length_a   1.000
_cell.length_b   1.000
_cell.length_c   1.000
_cell.angle_alpha   90.00
_cell.angle_beta   90.00
_cell.angle_gamma   90.00
#
_symmetry.space_group_name_H-M   'P 1'
#
loop_
_entity.id
_entity.type
_entity.pdbx_description
1 polymer ?
#
loop_
_entity_poly.entity_id
_entity_poly.type
_entity_poly.pdbx_seq_one_letter_code
_entity_poly.pdbx_strand_id
1 'polypeptide(L)'
;PSVIALQATPSDVELLLLRSIEWTTFEDGTHDTALEQATVILRYFLGAGRVSLAKNLVEMLPRELASIDQPEERATEYLHYRQFFTIWDSLDRVVECQSLEVSIMNRDTRAAWLSDYTGLIDHAYDAVVKLLTSDWMMPDETGDRRSRELTRVRQIYVPELILRLHVMLYASREHVPENLKCALELANIVADSRYKLYDDFLHLDGRRLGEYLDAVRRATIAGLEGGGSDPFKVILLHICSLSLRDALAVIMALLMGCEVFARPFPLT
;
A
#
# COMPACT_ATOMS: atom_id res chain seq x y z
N PRO A 1 -9.92 7.40 7.08
CA PRO A 1 -10.02 7.96 5.72
C PRO A 1 -8.62 8.09 5.10
N SER A 2 -8.42 7.52 3.91
CA SER A 2 -7.14 7.64 3.17
C SER A 2 -6.83 9.11 2.90
N VAL A 3 -5.60 9.55 3.17
CA VAL A 3 -5.14 10.92 2.87
C VAL A 3 -5.18 11.20 1.36
N ILE A 4 -5.13 10.13 0.54
CA ILE A 4 -5.12 10.21 -0.92
C ILE A 4 -6.54 10.43 -1.50
N ALA A 5 -7.60 10.19 -0.72
CA ALA A 5 -8.98 10.32 -1.19
C ALA A 5 -9.46 11.77 -1.39
N LEU A 6 -8.75 12.77 -0.84
CA LEU A 6 -9.09 14.19 -0.94
C LEU A 6 -8.14 14.93 -1.88
N GLN A 7 -8.11 14.53 -3.15
CA GLN A 7 -7.26 15.19 -4.15
C GLN A 7 -7.88 16.52 -4.57
N ALA A 8 -7.08 17.59 -4.59
CA ALA A 8 -7.50 18.85 -5.19
C ALA A 8 -7.81 18.65 -6.69
N THR A 9 -8.62 19.54 -7.27
CA THR A 9 -8.86 19.53 -8.72
C THR A 9 -7.54 19.58 -9.49
N PRO A 10 -7.40 18.82 -10.60
CA PRO A 10 -6.24 18.92 -11.48
C PRO A 10 -6.04 20.35 -12.00
N SER A 11 -4.80 20.81 -11.99
CA SER A 11 -4.40 22.07 -12.65
C SER A 11 -4.33 21.91 -14.17
N ASP A 12 -4.39 23.02 -14.90
CA ASP A 12 -4.26 23.02 -16.36
C ASP A 12 -2.96 22.37 -16.85
N VAL A 13 -1.87 22.54 -16.09
CA VAL A 13 -0.57 21.92 -16.40
C VAL A 13 -0.63 20.40 -16.23
N GLU A 14 -1.28 19.90 -15.18
CA GLU A 14 -1.46 18.46 -14.97
C GLU A 14 -2.33 17.84 -16.07
N LEU A 15 -3.38 18.53 -16.51
CA LEU A 15 -4.21 18.11 -17.63
C LEU A 15 -3.45 18.13 -18.96
N LEU A 16 -2.58 19.13 -19.16
CA LEU A 16 -1.73 19.19 -20.35
C LEU A 16 -0.74 18.02 -20.40
N LEU A 17 -0.13 17.65 -19.26
CA LEU A 17 0.75 16.48 -19.17
C LEU A 17 -0.02 15.21 -19.53
N LEU A 18 -1.22 15.01 -18.97
CA LEU A 18 -2.06 13.87 -19.29
C LEU A 18 -2.36 13.81 -20.79
N ARG A 19 -2.78 14.94 -21.39
CA ARG A 19 -3.11 15.01 -22.81
C ARG A 19 -1.90 14.83 -23.73
N SER A 20 -0.70 15.21 -23.29
CA SER A 20 0.50 15.06 -24.10
C SER A 20 0.78 13.60 -24.46
N ILE A 21 0.32 12.66 -23.63
CA ILE A 21 0.52 11.23 -23.89
C ILE A 21 -0.21 10.77 -25.15
N GLU A 22 -1.43 11.28 -25.39
CA GLU A 22 -2.29 10.91 -26.52
C GLU A 22 -1.57 11.12 -27.86
N TRP A 23 -0.81 12.21 -27.94
CA TRP A 23 -0.03 12.56 -29.13
C TRP A 23 1.19 11.66 -29.28
N THR A 24 1.89 11.34 -28.19
CA THR A 24 3.07 10.47 -28.23
C THR A 24 2.74 9.00 -28.45
N THR A 25 1.51 8.58 -28.15
CA THR A 25 1.01 7.20 -28.40
C THR A 25 0.24 7.09 -29.71
N PHE A 26 0.13 8.15 -30.49
CA PHE A 26 -0.66 8.15 -31.72
C PHE A 26 -0.05 7.27 -32.82
N GLU A 27 1.28 7.18 -32.87
CA GLU A 27 2.01 6.39 -33.86
C GLU A 27 2.86 5.31 -33.18
N ASP A 28 2.80 4.08 -33.68
CA ASP A 28 3.55 2.95 -33.09
C ASP A 28 5.06 3.21 -33.06
N GLY A 29 5.57 3.96 -34.04
CA GLY A 29 6.98 4.33 -34.14
C GLY A 29 7.48 5.25 -33.01
N THR A 30 6.58 5.85 -32.23
CA THR A 30 6.93 6.72 -31.09
C THR A 30 6.73 6.05 -29.73
N HIS A 31 6.40 4.76 -29.68
CA HIS A 31 6.14 4.06 -28.42
C HIS A 31 7.32 4.05 -27.43
N ASP A 32 8.57 4.01 -27.91
CA ASP A 32 9.75 4.13 -27.03
C ASP A 32 9.79 5.49 -26.33
N THR A 33 9.43 6.56 -27.06
CA THR A 33 9.32 7.91 -26.50
C THR A 33 8.11 8.02 -25.57
N ALA A 34 6.98 7.42 -25.93
CA ALA A 34 5.79 7.39 -25.10
C ALA A 34 6.06 6.68 -23.76
N LEU A 35 6.78 5.56 -23.77
CA LEU A 35 7.20 4.85 -22.56
C LEU A 35 8.07 5.74 -21.67
N GLU A 36 9.07 6.41 -22.25
CA GLU A 36 9.92 7.34 -21.51
C GLU A 36 9.10 8.46 -20.86
N GLN A 37 8.24 9.14 -21.62
CA GLN A 37 7.41 10.24 -21.11
C GLN A 37 6.38 9.74 -20.08
N ALA A 38 5.77 8.58 -20.30
CA ALA A 38 4.82 7.97 -19.37
C ALA A 38 5.45 7.76 -18.00
N THR A 39 6.65 7.16 -17.93
CA THR A 39 7.31 6.93 -16.63
C THR A 39 7.65 8.24 -15.91
N VAL A 40 8.06 9.28 -16.64
CA VAL A 40 8.31 10.62 -16.05
C VAL A 40 7.03 11.23 -15.47
N ILE A 41 5.94 11.21 -16.24
CA ILE A 41 4.66 11.80 -15.81
C ILE A 41 4.06 10.99 -14.66
N LEU A 42 4.19 9.66 -14.67
CA LEU A 42 3.73 8.78 -13.58
C LEU A 42 4.49 9.04 -12.27
N ARG A 43 5.83 9.18 -12.33
CA ARG A 43 6.63 9.59 -11.15
C ARG A 43 6.16 10.93 -10.61
N TYR A 44 5.89 11.90 -11.48
CA TYR A 44 5.40 13.22 -11.07
C TYR A 44 4.02 13.13 -10.39
N PHE A 45 3.03 12.50 -11.03
CA PHE A 45 1.69 12.40 -10.47
C PHE A 45 1.68 11.65 -9.15
N LEU A 46 2.32 10.48 -9.07
CA LEU A 46 2.38 9.70 -7.83
C LEU A 46 3.21 10.43 -6.76
N GLY A 47 4.34 11.05 -7.10
CA GLY A 47 5.13 11.86 -6.17
C GLY A 47 4.37 13.08 -5.63
N ALA A 48 3.39 13.60 -6.38
CA ALA A 48 2.48 14.65 -5.96
C ALA A 48 1.20 14.13 -5.26
N GLY A 49 1.08 12.82 -5.07
CA GLY A 49 -0.11 12.18 -4.48
C GLY A 49 -1.33 12.13 -5.40
N ARG A 50 -1.18 12.40 -6.71
CA ARG A 50 -2.26 12.46 -7.72
C ARG A 50 -2.60 11.07 -8.29
N VAL A 51 -2.97 10.12 -7.42
CA VAL A 51 -3.27 8.72 -7.82
C VAL A 51 -4.32 8.62 -8.91
N SER A 52 -5.36 9.47 -8.90
CA SER A 52 -6.43 9.40 -9.91
C SER A 52 -5.95 9.82 -11.30
N LEU A 53 -5.07 10.84 -11.38
CA LEU A 53 -4.45 11.24 -12.65
C LEU A 53 -3.46 10.20 -13.15
N ALA A 54 -2.66 9.62 -12.25
CA ALA A 54 -1.76 8.54 -12.60
C ALA A 54 -2.51 7.29 -13.10
N LYS A 55 -3.65 6.94 -12.47
CA LYS A 55 -4.51 5.85 -12.93
C LYS A 55 -5.04 6.11 -14.33
N ASN A 56 -5.62 7.30 -14.56
CA ASN A 56 -6.12 7.71 -15.86
C ASN A 56 -5.02 7.61 -16.94
N LEU A 57 -3.81 8.11 -16.64
CA LEU A 57 -2.68 7.98 -17.54
C LEU A 57 -2.38 6.52 -17.90
N VAL A 58 -2.31 5.61 -16.93
CA VAL A 58 -2.08 4.18 -17.20
C VAL A 58 -3.19 3.55 -18.04
N GLU A 59 -4.44 3.92 -17.80
CA GLU A 59 -5.60 3.42 -18.57
C GLU A 59 -5.60 3.90 -20.03
N MET A 60 -5.03 5.08 -20.30
CA MET A 60 -4.89 5.64 -21.64
C MET A 60 -3.74 5.03 -22.44
N LEU A 61 -2.75 4.41 -21.78
CA LEU A 61 -1.56 3.89 -22.46
C LEU A 61 -1.88 2.64 -23.30
N PRO A 62 -1.33 2.53 -24.52
CA PRO A 62 -1.47 1.33 -25.34
C PRO A 62 -0.87 0.10 -24.64
N ARG A 63 -1.45 -1.07 -24.88
CA ARG A 63 -1.01 -2.33 -24.25
C ARG A 63 0.35 -2.77 -24.77
N GLU A 64 0.66 -2.35 -26.00
CA GLU A 64 1.88 -2.60 -26.76
C GLU A 64 3.12 -2.09 -26.03
N LEU A 65 2.99 -1.05 -25.20
CA LEU A 65 4.09 -0.52 -24.39
C LEU A 65 4.64 -1.56 -23.39
N ALA A 66 3.83 -2.55 -22.99
CA ALA A 66 4.29 -3.61 -22.10
C ALA A 66 5.07 -4.72 -22.82
N SER A 67 5.13 -4.68 -24.15
CA SER A 67 5.98 -5.57 -24.96
C SER A 67 7.36 -4.96 -25.22
N ILE A 68 7.63 -3.73 -24.76
CA ILE A 68 8.92 -3.07 -24.89
C ILE A 68 9.82 -3.55 -23.75
N ASP A 69 10.93 -4.20 -24.12
CA ASP A 69 11.88 -4.75 -23.15
C ASP A 69 13.12 -3.86 -22.95
N GLN A 70 13.26 -2.78 -23.75
CA GLN A 70 14.43 -1.91 -23.72
C GLN A 70 14.07 -0.42 -23.73
N PRO A 71 14.76 0.42 -22.94
CA PRO A 71 15.72 0.05 -21.91
C PRO A 71 15.03 -0.64 -20.70
N GLU A 72 15.65 -1.71 -20.20
CA GLU A 72 15.08 -2.60 -19.16
C GLU A 72 14.58 -1.85 -17.93
N GLU A 73 15.34 -0.86 -17.45
CA GLU A 73 14.97 -0.06 -16.28
C GLU A 73 13.60 0.63 -16.45
N ARG A 74 13.30 1.12 -17.66
CA ARG A 74 12.03 1.82 -17.96
C ARG A 74 10.89 0.84 -18.18
N ALA A 75 11.18 -0.27 -18.88
CA ALA A 75 10.22 -1.34 -19.07
C ALA A 75 9.74 -1.89 -17.71
N THR A 76 10.68 -2.24 -16.84
CA THR A 76 10.42 -2.72 -15.48
C THR A 76 9.66 -1.67 -14.65
N GLU A 77 10.07 -0.40 -14.69
CA GLU A 77 9.35 0.66 -13.98
C GLU A 77 7.90 0.82 -14.46
N TYR A 78 7.65 0.73 -15.76
CA TYR A 78 6.30 0.76 -16.31
C TYR A 78 5.46 -0.42 -15.83
N LEU A 79 6.01 -1.63 -15.82
CA LEU A 79 5.35 -2.81 -15.28
C LEU A 79 5.04 -2.66 -13.78
N HIS A 80 5.92 -2.02 -13.01
CA HIS A 80 5.67 -1.70 -11.60
C HIS A 80 4.45 -0.77 -11.42
N TYR A 81 4.25 0.23 -12.29
CA TYR A 81 3.04 1.06 -12.24
C TYR A 81 1.78 0.25 -12.56
N ARG A 82 1.82 -0.62 -13.57
CA ARG A 82 0.68 -1.48 -13.91
C ARG A 82 0.32 -2.44 -12.77
N GLN A 83 1.33 -3.06 -12.17
CA GLN A 83 1.15 -3.92 -11.00
C GLN A 83 0.54 -3.15 -9.83
N PHE A 84 1.05 -1.94 -9.55
CA PHE A 84 0.52 -1.07 -8.51
C PHE A 84 -0.96 -0.76 -8.71
N PHE A 85 -1.39 -0.36 -9.91
CA PHE A 85 -2.80 -0.06 -10.16
C PHE A 85 -3.70 -1.30 -10.15
N THR A 86 -3.18 -2.46 -10.55
CA THR A 86 -3.91 -3.73 -10.39
C THR A 86 -4.21 -4.02 -8.91
N ILE A 87 -3.23 -3.77 -8.04
CA ILE A 87 -3.39 -3.91 -6.58
C ILE A 87 -4.29 -2.82 -6.00
N TRP A 88 -4.17 -1.59 -6.50
CA TRP A 88 -5.02 -0.49 -6.08
C TRP A 88 -6.50 -0.80 -6.33
N ASP A 89 -6.80 -1.33 -7.52
CA ASP A 89 -8.14 -1.72 -7.92
C ASP A 89 -8.65 -2.95 -7.16
N SER A 90 -7.78 -3.91 -6.82
CA SER A 90 -8.19 -5.06 -6.01
C SER A 90 -8.64 -4.61 -4.61
N LEU A 91 -7.96 -3.63 -4.01
CA LEU A 91 -8.37 -3.03 -2.74
C LEU A 91 -9.70 -2.28 -2.86
N ASP A 92 -9.92 -1.54 -3.95
CA ASP A 92 -11.19 -0.83 -4.19
C ASP A 92 -12.36 -1.83 -4.35
N ARG A 93 -12.15 -2.95 -5.05
CA ARG A 93 -13.16 -4.01 -5.21
C ARG A 93 -13.57 -4.66 -3.89
N VAL A 94 -12.65 -4.81 -2.94
CA VAL A 94 -13.02 -5.32 -1.60
C VAL A 94 -13.93 -4.32 -0.87
N VAL A 95 -13.62 -3.02 -0.96
CA VAL A 95 -14.43 -1.96 -0.34
C VAL A 95 -15.82 -1.90 -0.99
N GLU A 96 -15.89 -1.99 -2.31
CA GLU A 96 -17.16 -2.08 -3.05
C GLU A 96 -17.97 -3.31 -2.60
N CYS A 97 -17.35 -4.49 -2.54
CA CYS A 97 -18.01 -5.72 -2.08
C CYS A 97 -18.51 -5.60 -0.63
N GLN A 98 -17.71 -5.02 0.27
CA GLN A 98 -18.12 -4.76 1.65
C GLN A 98 -19.36 -3.85 1.70
N SER A 99 -19.43 -2.82 0.85
CA SER A 99 -20.55 -1.88 0.82
C SER A 99 -21.89 -2.51 0.40
N LEU A 100 -21.84 -3.69 -0.24
CA LEU A 100 -23.02 -4.46 -0.61
C LEU A 100 -23.62 -5.23 0.56
N GLU A 101 -22.96 -5.28 1.74
CA GLU A 101 -23.53 -5.91 2.92
C GLU A 101 -24.79 -5.16 3.36
N VAL A 102 -25.94 -5.86 3.35
CA VAL A 102 -27.23 -5.31 3.78
C VAL A 102 -27.72 -6.09 5.00
N SER A 103 -28.32 -5.38 5.96
CA SER A 103 -28.84 -5.96 7.22
C SER A 103 -29.87 -7.09 7.03
N ILE A 104 -30.59 -7.10 5.90
CA ILE A 104 -31.57 -8.12 5.54
C ILE A 104 -31.17 -8.76 4.21
N MET A 105 -30.25 -9.72 4.27
CA MET A 105 -29.96 -10.64 3.17
C MET A 105 -30.64 -11.99 3.45
N ASN A 106 -31.15 -12.63 2.39
CA ASN A 106 -31.53 -14.04 2.51
C ASN A 106 -30.26 -14.90 2.75
N ARG A 107 -30.44 -16.11 3.27
CA ARG A 107 -29.32 -16.98 3.68
C ARG A 107 -28.35 -17.29 2.53
N ASP A 108 -28.87 -17.58 1.34
CA ASP A 108 -28.06 -18.00 0.19
C ASP A 108 -27.27 -16.82 -0.38
N THR A 109 -27.90 -15.64 -0.49
CA THR A 109 -27.24 -14.40 -0.89
C THR A 109 -26.15 -14.01 0.11
N ARG A 110 -26.40 -14.16 1.42
CA ARG A 110 -25.38 -13.89 2.44
C ARG A 110 -24.19 -14.84 2.33
N ALA A 111 -24.44 -16.12 2.08
CA ALA A 111 -23.38 -17.12 1.90
C ALA A 111 -22.53 -16.84 0.66
N ALA A 112 -23.16 -16.49 -0.47
CA ALA A 112 -22.47 -16.10 -1.70
C ALA A 112 -21.63 -14.84 -1.50
N TRP A 113 -22.22 -13.79 -0.91
CA TRP A 113 -21.50 -12.55 -0.59
C TRP A 113 -20.29 -12.80 0.30
N LEU A 114 -20.43 -13.61 1.36
CA LEU A 114 -19.33 -13.91 2.27
C LEU A 114 -18.19 -14.66 1.55
N SER A 115 -18.53 -15.59 0.67
CA SER A 115 -17.55 -16.30 -0.17
C SER A 115 -16.79 -15.33 -1.08
N ASP A 116 -17.51 -14.45 -1.77
CA ASP A 116 -16.91 -13.46 -2.68
C ASP A 116 -16.04 -12.45 -1.91
N TYR A 117 -16.53 -11.96 -0.77
CA TYR A 117 -15.82 -11.02 0.10
C TYR A 117 -14.52 -11.61 0.62
N THR A 118 -14.55 -12.86 1.10
CA THR A 118 -13.37 -13.58 1.58
C THR A 118 -12.35 -13.76 0.45
N GLY A 119 -12.79 -14.24 -0.72
CA GLY A 119 -11.89 -14.43 -1.87
C GLY A 119 -11.26 -13.13 -2.38
N LEU A 120 -11.99 -12.01 -2.33
CA LEU A 120 -11.44 -10.71 -2.68
C LEU A 120 -10.40 -10.22 -1.66
N ILE A 121 -10.63 -10.44 -0.35
CA ILE A 121 -9.66 -10.09 0.69
C ILE A 121 -8.38 -10.91 0.53
N ASP A 122 -8.50 -12.23 0.36
CA ASP A 122 -7.34 -13.12 0.20
C ASP A 122 -6.51 -12.70 -1.02
N HIS A 123 -7.18 -12.41 -2.14
CA HIS A 123 -6.51 -11.92 -3.34
C HIS A 123 -5.80 -10.58 -3.12
N ALA A 124 -6.45 -9.63 -2.44
CA ALA A 124 -5.87 -8.32 -2.15
C ALA A 124 -4.68 -8.45 -1.19
N TYR A 125 -4.79 -9.29 -0.16
CA TYR A 125 -3.71 -9.59 0.78
C TYR A 125 -2.49 -10.15 0.06
N ASP A 126 -2.67 -11.22 -0.72
CA ASP A 126 -1.58 -11.86 -1.45
C ASP A 126 -0.90 -10.89 -2.42
N ALA A 127 -1.68 -10.11 -3.15
CA ALA A 127 -1.16 -9.17 -4.14
C ALA A 127 -0.37 -8.03 -3.49
N VAL A 128 -0.87 -7.45 -2.38
CA VAL A 128 -0.16 -6.41 -1.62
C VAL A 128 1.11 -6.98 -0.99
N VAL A 129 1.04 -8.11 -0.28
CA VAL A 129 2.21 -8.71 0.38
C VAL A 129 3.28 -9.09 -0.64
N LYS A 130 2.88 -9.63 -1.81
CA LYS A 130 3.81 -9.92 -2.90
C LYS A 130 4.52 -8.66 -3.41
N LEU A 131 3.82 -7.54 -3.55
CA LEU A 131 4.44 -6.27 -3.92
C LEU A 131 5.41 -5.78 -2.85
N LEU A 132 4.98 -5.78 -1.58
CA LEU A 132 5.78 -5.31 -0.44
C LEU A 132 7.06 -6.14 -0.21
N THR A 133 7.06 -7.40 -0.62
CA THR A 133 8.22 -8.30 -0.47
C THR A 133 9.05 -8.45 -1.76
N SER A 134 8.75 -7.63 -2.78
CA SER A 134 9.48 -7.56 -4.06
C SER A 134 10.33 -6.28 -4.16
N ASP A 135 11.15 -6.18 -5.22
CA ASP A 135 11.97 -5.01 -5.53
C ASP A 135 11.16 -3.86 -6.19
N TRP A 136 9.88 -3.72 -5.86
CA TRP A 136 8.97 -2.76 -6.47
C TRP A 136 9.48 -1.32 -6.33
N MET A 137 9.78 -0.65 -7.45
CA MET A 137 10.27 0.73 -7.49
C MET A 137 11.46 1.02 -6.56
N MET A 138 12.31 0.02 -6.32
CA MET A 138 13.53 0.24 -5.52
C MET A 138 14.48 1.18 -6.29
N PRO A 139 14.94 2.27 -5.67
CA PRO A 139 15.84 3.22 -6.32
C PRO A 139 17.25 2.64 -6.43
N ASP A 140 17.94 2.97 -7.52
CA ASP A 140 19.36 2.66 -7.67
C ASP A 140 20.20 3.53 -6.72
N GLU A 141 21.36 3.02 -6.29
CA GLU A 141 22.29 3.69 -5.36
C GLU A 141 22.94 4.97 -5.93
N THR A 142 22.64 5.34 -7.18
CA THR A 142 23.19 6.52 -7.86
C THR A 142 22.79 7.84 -7.19
N GLY A 143 21.69 7.85 -6.44
CA GLY A 143 21.17 9.06 -5.77
C GLY A 143 20.70 10.14 -6.74
N ASP A 144 20.41 9.77 -7.99
CA ASP A 144 20.03 10.72 -9.03
C ASP A 144 18.63 11.30 -8.81
N ARG A 145 18.15 12.08 -9.79
CA ARG A 145 16.80 12.65 -9.72
C ARG A 145 15.71 11.57 -9.72
N ARG A 146 15.87 10.51 -10.53
CA ARG A 146 14.90 9.42 -10.67
C ARG A 146 14.81 8.61 -9.38
N SER A 147 15.94 8.26 -8.76
CA SER A 147 15.99 7.56 -7.49
C SER A 147 15.25 8.31 -6.38
N ARG A 148 15.38 9.65 -6.33
CA ARG A 148 14.65 10.48 -5.36
C ARG A 148 13.14 10.52 -5.64
N GLU A 149 12.75 10.59 -6.91
CA GLU A 149 11.34 10.54 -7.32
C GLU A 149 10.70 9.18 -6.96
N LEU A 150 11.38 8.05 -7.22
CA LEU A 150 10.90 6.72 -6.85
C LEU A 150 10.84 6.52 -5.33
N THR A 151 11.85 6.98 -4.59
CA THR A 151 11.83 6.97 -3.12
C THR A 151 10.61 7.71 -2.59
N ARG A 152 10.29 8.88 -3.16
CA ARG A 152 9.12 9.67 -2.77
C ARG A 152 7.81 8.94 -3.08
N VAL A 153 7.70 8.28 -4.24
CA VAL A 153 6.52 7.45 -4.58
C VAL A 153 6.35 6.34 -3.55
N ARG A 154 7.40 5.60 -3.21
CA ARG A 154 7.34 4.55 -2.19
C ARG A 154 6.93 5.08 -0.82
N GLN A 155 7.51 6.17 -0.36
CA GLN A 155 7.16 6.81 0.91
C GLN A 155 5.69 7.28 0.99
N ILE A 156 5.06 7.54 -0.16
CA ILE A 156 3.63 7.86 -0.22
C ILE A 156 2.78 6.58 -0.27
N TYR A 157 3.14 5.60 -1.08
CA TYR A 157 2.22 4.49 -1.40
C TYR A 157 2.48 3.20 -0.63
N VAL A 158 3.71 2.91 -0.18
CA VAL A 158 3.99 1.74 0.66
C VAL A 158 3.23 1.84 2.00
N PRO A 159 3.36 2.93 2.79
CA PRO A 159 2.58 3.05 4.02
C PRO A 159 1.06 3.08 3.78
N GLU A 160 0.63 3.64 2.65
CA GLU A 160 -0.80 3.69 2.27
C GLU A 160 -1.35 2.29 2.02
N LEU A 161 -0.66 1.47 1.22
CA LEU A 161 -1.08 0.10 0.93
C LEU A 161 -1.15 -0.75 2.21
N ILE A 162 -0.15 -0.62 3.09
CA ILE A 162 -0.12 -1.31 4.39
C ILE A 162 -1.31 -0.87 5.25
N LEU A 163 -1.56 0.43 5.38
CA LEU A 163 -2.68 0.95 6.18
C LEU A 163 -4.03 0.51 5.63
N ARG A 164 -4.23 0.60 4.30
CA ARG A 164 -5.48 0.16 3.64
C ARG A 164 -5.71 -1.32 3.86
N LEU A 165 -4.69 -2.16 3.66
CA LEU A 165 -4.78 -3.60 3.88
C LEU A 165 -5.05 -3.92 5.36
N HIS A 166 -4.34 -3.28 6.29
CA HIS A 166 -4.54 -3.48 7.74
C HIS A 166 -5.97 -3.17 8.17
N VAL A 167 -6.51 -2.03 7.74
CA VAL A 167 -7.89 -1.63 8.07
C VAL A 167 -8.90 -2.62 7.49
N MET A 168 -8.67 -3.10 6.28
CA MET A 168 -9.50 -4.11 5.61
C MET A 168 -9.50 -5.46 6.35
N LEU A 169 -8.32 -5.97 6.70
CA LEU A 169 -8.17 -7.21 7.48
C LEU A 169 -8.80 -7.07 8.87
N TYR A 170 -8.57 -5.93 9.53
CA TYR A 170 -9.17 -5.66 10.83
C TYR A 170 -10.69 -5.59 10.73
N ALA A 171 -11.27 -4.87 9.77
CA ALA A 171 -12.72 -4.75 9.63
C ALA A 171 -13.39 -6.10 9.32
N SER A 172 -12.77 -6.90 8.45
CA SER A 172 -13.31 -8.21 8.05
C SER A 172 -13.24 -9.28 9.13
N ARG A 173 -12.55 -9.05 10.26
CA ARG A 173 -12.43 -9.99 11.39
C ARG A 173 -13.76 -10.48 11.95
N GLU A 174 -14.82 -9.69 11.79
CA GLU A 174 -16.17 -10.04 12.26
C GLU A 174 -16.79 -11.19 11.45
N HIS A 175 -16.31 -11.37 10.21
CA HIS A 175 -16.73 -12.44 9.31
C HIS A 175 -15.67 -13.54 9.17
N VAL A 176 -14.39 -13.16 9.19
CA VAL A 176 -13.23 -14.04 9.02
C VAL A 176 -12.24 -13.77 10.16
N PRO A 177 -12.40 -14.40 11.34
CA PRO A 177 -11.59 -14.12 12.53
C PRO A 177 -10.08 -14.22 12.31
N GLU A 178 -9.64 -15.09 11.40
CA GLU A 178 -8.24 -15.29 11.02
C GLU A 178 -7.60 -14.01 10.46
N ASN A 179 -8.38 -13.11 9.86
CA ASN A 179 -7.85 -11.85 9.31
C ASN A 179 -7.27 -10.94 10.39
N LEU A 180 -7.69 -11.07 11.64
CA LEU A 180 -7.08 -10.35 12.75
C LEU A 180 -5.61 -10.75 12.94
N LYS A 181 -5.29 -12.03 12.76
CA LYS A 181 -3.91 -12.52 12.80
C LYS A 181 -3.12 -11.94 11.63
N CYS A 182 -3.65 -12.00 10.42
CA CYS A 182 -3.01 -11.44 9.23
C CYS A 182 -2.71 -9.94 9.40
N ALA A 183 -3.65 -9.17 9.99
CA ALA A 183 -3.45 -7.75 10.27
C ALA A 183 -2.27 -7.51 11.22
N LEU A 184 -2.10 -8.35 12.25
CA LEU A 184 -0.98 -8.25 13.18
C LEU A 184 0.34 -8.71 12.54
N GLU A 185 0.31 -9.72 11.67
CA GLU A 185 1.49 -10.23 10.97
C GLU A 185 2.10 -9.20 9.99
N LEU A 186 1.32 -8.23 9.50
CA LEU A 186 1.85 -7.11 8.71
C LEU A 186 2.95 -6.33 9.46
N ALA A 187 2.90 -6.26 10.79
CA ALA A 187 3.94 -5.60 11.58
C ALA A 187 5.30 -6.30 11.42
N ASN A 188 5.32 -7.63 11.27
CA ASN A 188 6.54 -8.38 11.01
C ASN A 188 7.08 -8.06 9.61
N ILE A 189 6.21 -7.98 8.60
CA ILE A 189 6.61 -7.62 7.23
C ILE A 189 7.21 -6.21 7.18
N VAL A 190 6.59 -5.24 7.89
CA VAL A 190 7.10 -3.87 7.95
C VAL A 190 8.44 -3.77 8.66
N ALA A 191 8.62 -4.52 9.76
CA ALA A 191 9.85 -4.53 10.54
C ALA A 191 10.98 -5.39 9.91
N ASP A 192 10.68 -6.20 8.90
CA ASP A 192 11.65 -7.12 8.29
C ASP A 192 12.77 -6.34 7.58
N SER A 193 14.02 -6.56 8.02
CA SER A 193 15.19 -5.90 7.46
C SER A 193 15.49 -6.27 6.00
N ARG A 194 14.91 -7.37 5.50
CA ARG A 194 15.08 -7.79 4.10
C ARG A 194 14.38 -6.82 3.14
N TYR A 195 13.20 -6.33 3.53
CA TYR A 195 12.37 -5.46 2.70
C TYR A 195 12.53 -3.98 3.05
N LYS A 196 13.01 -3.68 4.27
CA LYS A 196 13.29 -2.31 4.76
C LYS A 196 12.10 -1.35 4.64
N LEU A 197 10.87 -1.87 4.70
CA LEU A 197 9.66 -1.07 4.53
C LEU A 197 9.50 0.00 5.62
N TYR A 198 10.11 -0.20 6.80
CA TYR A 198 10.15 0.80 7.86
C TYR A 198 10.79 2.12 7.42
N ASP A 199 11.72 2.12 6.45
CA ASP A 199 12.33 3.35 5.93
C ASP A 199 11.32 4.20 5.15
N ASP A 200 10.34 3.56 4.50
CA ASP A 200 9.29 4.26 3.75
C ASP A 200 8.31 5.02 4.65
N PHE A 201 8.29 4.71 5.95
CA PHE A 201 7.48 5.42 6.95
C PHE A 201 8.16 6.69 7.50
N LEU A 202 9.45 6.91 7.24
CA LEU A 202 10.25 7.97 7.86
C LEU A 202 10.08 9.36 7.22
N HIS A 203 9.18 9.53 6.23
CA HIS A 203 9.07 10.78 5.46
C HIS A 203 8.00 11.78 5.94
N LEU A 204 8.27 13.05 5.58
CA LEU A 204 7.53 14.32 5.67
C LEU A 204 6.95 14.76 7.02
N ASP A 205 6.33 13.88 7.82
CA ASP A 205 5.71 14.31 9.08
C ASP A 205 5.78 13.27 10.21
N GLY A 206 6.31 12.05 9.96
CA GLY A 206 6.32 10.94 10.93
C GLY A 206 4.93 10.42 11.35
N ARG A 207 3.85 11.08 10.92
CA ARG A 207 2.46 10.78 11.28
C ARG A 207 2.02 9.39 10.84
N ARG A 208 2.48 8.93 9.67
CA ARG A 208 2.06 7.65 9.08
C ARG A 208 2.47 6.44 9.91
N LEU A 209 3.66 6.48 10.52
CA LEU A 209 4.06 5.42 11.44
C LEU A 209 3.18 5.40 12.68
N GLY A 210 2.89 6.58 13.25
CA GLY A 210 1.96 6.70 14.38
C GLY A 210 0.56 6.18 14.06
N GLU A 211 0.02 6.51 12.88
CA GLU A 211 -1.28 6.01 12.39
C GLU A 211 -1.28 4.48 12.26
N TYR A 212 -0.20 3.91 11.72
CA TYR A 212 -0.07 2.46 11.59
C TYR A 212 0.04 1.77 12.96
N LEU A 213 0.86 2.30 13.87
CA LEU A 213 1.00 1.76 15.21
C LEU A 213 -0.30 1.85 16.02
N ASP A 214 -1.10 2.91 15.84
CA ASP A 214 -2.44 2.98 16.43
C ASP A 214 -3.38 1.90 15.85
N ALA A 215 -3.32 1.64 14.54
CA ALA A 215 -4.08 0.57 13.91
C ALA A 215 -3.66 -0.82 14.43
N VAL A 216 -2.36 -1.06 14.61
CA VAL A 216 -1.82 -2.28 15.23
C VAL A 216 -2.31 -2.41 16.67
N ARG A 217 -2.23 -1.34 17.46
CA ARG A 217 -2.74 -1.31 18.84
C ARG A 217 -4.22 -1.70 18.91
N ARG A 218 -5.07 -1.17 18.02
CA ARG A 218 -6.50 -1.52 17.95
C ARG A 218 -6.72 -3.00 17.61
N ALA A 219 -5.92 -3.56 16.70
CA ALA A 219 -5.94 -4.99 16.40
C ALA A 219 -5.53 -5.83 17.61
N THR A 220 -4.48 -5.44 18.33
CA THR A 220 -4.03 -6.13 19.54
C THR A 220 -5.10 -6.14 20.64
N ILE A 221 -5.76 -5.00 20.87
CA ILE A 221 -6.85 -4.89 21.85
C ILE A 221 -8.01 -5.83 21.48
N ALA A 222 -8.43 -5.83 20.22
CA ALA A 222 -9.48 -6.75 19.75
C ALA A 222 -9.09 -8.24 19.96
N GLY A 223 -7.81 -8.58 19.84
CA GLY A 223 -7.32 -9.93 20.12
C GLY A 223 -7.43 -10.35 21.59
N LEU A 224 -7.51 -9.38 22.52
CA LEU A 224 -7.65 -9.62 23.97
C LEU A 224 -9.11 -9.74 24.42
N GLU A 225 -10.07 -9.21 23.65
CA GLU A 225 -11.51 -9.21 24.00
C GLU A 225 -12.10 -10.63 24.15
N GLY A 226 -11.42 -11.67 23.64
CA GLY A 226 -11.75 -13.08 23.83
C GLY A 226 -11.28 -13.70 25.16
N GLY A 227 -10.81 -12.91 26.13
CA GLY A 227 -10.41 -13.39 27.46
C GLY A 227 -8.97 -13.92 27.56
N GLY A 228 -8.11 -13.60 26.58
CA GLY A 228 -6.68 -13.91 26.62
C GLY A 228 -5.89 -12.87 27.44
N SER A 229 -4.91 -13.32 28.23
CA SER A 229 -3.96 -12.43 28.92
C SER A 229 -2.71 -12.11 28.09
N ASP A 230 -2.56 -12.78 26.94
CA ASP A 230 -1.40 -12.65 26.07
C ASP A 230 -1.80 -11.98 24.74
N PRO A 231 -1.35 -10.73 24.49
CA PRO A 231 -1.65 -9.99 23.26
C PRO A 231 -1.09 -10.66 22.00
N PHE A 232 -0.15 -11.59 22.16
CA PHE A 232 0.52 -12.29 21.07
C PHE A 232 0.04 -13.72 20.88
N LYS A 233 -0.89 -14.22 21.71
CA LYS A 233 -1.46 -15.58 21.53
C LYS A 233 -2.09 -15.77 20.15
N VAL A 234 -2.65 -14.71 19.59
CA VAL A 234 -3.22 -14.67 18.22
C VAL A 234 -2.14 -14.97 17.16
N ILE A 235 -0.89 -14.56 17.41
CA ILE A 235 0.25 -14.68 16.50
C ILE A 235 1.06 -15.97 16.78
N LEU A 236 1.21 -16.34 18.06
CA LEU A 236 2.08 -17.42 18.53
C LEU A 236 1.59 -18.84 18.21
N LEU A 237 0.36 -19.02 17.72
CA LEU A 237 -0.17 -20.35 17.39
C LEU A 237 0.53 -21.06 16.22
N HIS A 238 1.50 -20.44 15.52
CA HIS A 238 2.26 -21.14 14.47
C HIS A 238 3.71 -20.67 14.17
N ILE A 239 4.33 -19.80 14.98
CA ILE A 239 5.66 -19.25 14.63
C ILE A 239 6.80 -20.10 15.23
N CYS A 240 7.45 -20.88 14.37
CA CYS A 240 8.66 -21.66 14.70
C CYS A 240 9.96 -21.01 14.18
N SER A 241 9.98 -19.73 13.79
CA SER A 241 11.16 -19.19 13.06
C SER A 241 11.50 -17.70 13.19
N LEU A 242 10.92 -16.94 14.12
CA LEU A 242 11.36 -15.54 14.35
C LEU A 242 12.39 -15.45 15.48
N SER A 243 13.52 -14.80 15.17
CA SER A 243 14.56 -14.43 16.14
C SER A 243 13.96 -13.47 17.17
N LEU A 244 14.23 -13.72 18.45
CA LEU A 244 13.78 -12.92 19.61
C LEU A 244 14.08 -11.41 19.45
N ARG A 245 15.04 -11.03 18.60
CA ARG A 245 15.42 -9.64 18.31
C ARG A 245 14.38 -8.87 17.51
N ASP A 246 13.69 -9.50 16.58
CA ASP A 246 12.74 -8.81 15.69
C ASP A 246 11.41 -8.57 16.42
N ALA A 247 11.01 -9.52 17.27
CA ALA A 247 9.93 -9.33 18.24
C ALA A 247 10.27 -8.21 19.24
N LEU A 248 11.52 -8.10 19.68
CA LEU A 248 12.00 -7.01 20.56
C LEU A 248 11.96 -5.64 19.87
N ALA A 249 12.13 -5.54 18.56
CA ALA A 249 12.00 -4.28 17.82
C ALA A 249 10.53 -3.79 17.78
N VAL A 250 9.58 -4.71 17.57
CA VAL A 250 8.14 -4.43 17.67
C VAL A 250 7.74 -4.06 19.11
N ILE A 251 8.29 -4.77 20.11
CA ILE A 251 8.09 -4.46 21.54
C ILE A 251 8.68 -3.09 21.88
N MET A 252 9.87 -2.75 21.38
CA MET A 252 10.50 -1.44 21.56
C MET A 252 9.71 -0.33 20.88
N ALA A 253 9.15 -0.57 19.68
CA ALA A 253 8.28 0.40 19.00
C ALA A 253 6.96 0.64 19.77
N LEU A 254 6.36 -0.43 20.32
CA LEU A 254 5.15 -0.37 21.14
C LEU A 254 5.38 0.27 22.53
N LEU A 255 6.54 0.04 23.16
CA LEU A 255 6.89 0.60 24.47
C LEU A 255 7.44 2.04 24.37
N MET A 256 8.28 2.34 23.38
CA MET A 256 8.86 3.69 23.22
C MET A 256 7.87 4.71 22.64
N GLY A 257 6.82 4.26 21.94
CA GLY A 257 5.70 5.13 21.54
C GLY A 257 4.96 5.77 22.73
N CYS A 258 5.06 5.19 23.93
CA CYS A 258 4.44 5.73 25.15
C CYS A 258 5.31 6.76 25.90
N GLU A 259 6.63 6.82 25.71
CA GLU A 259 7.51 7.70 26.50
C GLU A 259 8.13 8.88 25.72
N VAL A 260 8.23 8.81 24.38
CA VAL A 260 8.94 9.86 23.61
C VAL A 260 8.07 11.09 23.30
N PHE A 261 6.74 11.03 23.41
CA PHE A 261 5.85 12.17 23.13
C PHE A 261 5.34 12.93 24.36
N ALA A 262 5.80 12.58 25.57
CA ALA A 262 5.35 13.19 26.83
C ALA A 262 6.35 14.19 27.44
N ARG A 263 7.07 14.99 26.64
CA ARG A 263 7.79 16.17 27.15
C ARG A 263 7.55 17.41 26.28
N PRO A 264 6.95 18.48 26.83
CA PRO A 264 6.97 19.77 26.16
C PRO A 264 8.41 20.31 26.17
N PHE A 265 8.89 20.72 24.99
CA PHE A 265 10.12 21.50 24.88
C PHE A 265 10.03 22.75 25.78
N PRO A 266 11.03 23.04 26.63
CA PRO A 266 11.08 24.32 27.29
C PRO A 266 11.47 25.40 26.27
N LEU A 267 10.63 26.43 26.18
CA LEU A 267 10.98 27.70 25.57
C LEU A 267 12.05 28.38 26.42
N THR A 268 13.27 28.49 25.88
CA THR A 268 14.20 29.61 26.07
C THR A 268 15.20 29.60 24.92
#